data_AF-A0A8J6IQ52-F1
#
_entry.id   AF-A0A8J6IQ52-F1
#
_cell.length_a   1.000
_cell.length_b   1.000
_cell.length_c   1.000
_cell.angle_alpha   90.00
_cell.angle_beta   90.00
_cell.angle_gamma   90.00
#
_symmetry.space_group_name_H-M   'P 1'
#
loop_
_entity.id
_entity.type
_entity.pdbx_description
1 polymer ?
#
loop_
_entity_poly.entity_id
_entity_poly.type
_entity_poly.pdbx_seq_one_letter_code
_entity_poly.pdbx_strand_id
1 'polypeptide(L)'
;MKFDIIQLLAQLLRDIPEVLLLMWGLYTFAGRRVSAKNYCICGAILVLTTIGSRMLPLANGVYVILNVIILILLAVNVCKIEVLGAIKSSLMVTLLLILGEGINVVLLQLLFKDQVLAIFGDPVYKSIAGVPALVFLALSIAIVRLYRRRKNTAPTP
;
A
#
# COMPACT_ATOMS: atom_id res chain seq x y z
N MET A 1 0.11 24.33 -12.64
CA MET A 1 -0.04 22.86 -12.56
C MET A 1 -1.48 22.53 -12.98
N LYS A 2 -1.72 22.27 -14.27
CA LYS A 2 -3.04 21.83 -14.75
C LYS A 2 -3.09 20.32 -14.53
N PHE A 3 -3.86 19.86 -13.56
CA PHE A 3 -4.22 18.45 -13.46
C PHE A 3 -5.31 18.20 -14.49
N ASP A 4 -4.98 17.43 -15.52
CA ASP A 4 -6.02 16.89 -16.40
C ASP A 4 -6.83 15.84 -15.63
N ILE A 5 -8.15 15.85 -15.82
CA ILE A 5 -9.09 14.90 -15.18
C ILE A 5 -8.63 13.45 -15.35
N ILE A 6 -8.03 13.14 -16.50
CA ILE A 6 -7.48 11.83 -16.84
C ILE A 6 -6.35 11.41 -15.89
N GLN A 7 -5.46 12.34 -15.51
CA GLN A 7 -4.35 12.04 -14.59
C GLN A 7 -4.85 11.75 -13.18
N LEU A 8 -5.85 12.51 -12.72
CA LEU A 8 -6.49 12.28 -11.42
C LEU A 8 -7.18 10.90 -11.39
N LEU A 9 -7.88 10.54 -12.47
CA LEU A 9 -8.53 9.23 -12.59
C LEU A 9 -7.52 8.07 -12.62
N ALA A 10 -6.44 8.20 -13.40
CA ALA A 10 -5.39 7.17 -13.47
C ALA A 10 -4.74 6.94 -12.09
N GLN A 11 -4.48 8.01 -11.35
CA GLN A 11 -3.92 7.94 -10.02
C GLN A 11 -4.90 7.33 -9.02
N LEU A 12 -6.18 7.72 -9.06
CA LEU A 12 -7.21 7.18 -8.18
C LEU A 12 -7.37 5.67 -8.37
N LEU A 13 -7.35 5.20 -9.62
CA LEU A 13 -7.46 3.80 -9.97
C LEU A 13 -6.28 2.96 -9.44
N ARG A 14 -5.12 3.59 -9.23
CA ARG A 14 -3.94 2.97 -8.62
C ARG A 14 -3.97 3.04 -7.09
N ASP A 15 -4.37 4.17 -6.52
CA ASP A 15 -4.31 4.40 -5.07
C ASP A 15 -5.37 3.56 -4.33
N ILE A 16 -6.52 3.29 -4.94
CA ILE A 16 -7.55 2.40 -4.38
C ILE A 16 -6.99 0.99 -4.11
N PRO A 17 -6.46 0.23 -5.11
CA PRO A 17 -5.92 -1.09 -4.86
C PRO A 17 -4.72 -1.07 -3.91
N GLU A 18 -3.88 -0.02 -3.96
CA GLU A 18 -2.78 0.16 -3.00
C GLU A 18 -3.28 0.19 -1.56
N VAL A 19 -4.26 1.06 -1.26
CA VAL A 19 -4.85 1.18 0.08
C VAL A 19 -5.56 -0.09 0.51
N LEU A 20 -6.28 -0.77 -0.39
CA LEU A 20 -6.93 -2.04 -0.10
C LEU A 20 -5.90 -3.12 0.27
N LEU A 21 -4.76 -3.16 -0.42
CA LEU A 21 -3.67 -4.08 -0.10
C LEU A 21 -3.00 -3.73 1.23
N LEU A 22 -2.77 -2.44 1.53
CA LEU A 22 -2.25 -2.00 2.82
C LEU A 22 -3.16 -2.45 3.97
N MET A 23 -4.48 -2.27 3.83
CA MET A 23 -5.46 -2.75 4.80
C MET A 23 -5.46 -4.28 4.91
N TRP A 24 -5.36 -4.99 3.79
CA TRP A 24 -5.34 -6.46 3.81
C TRP A 24 -4.09 -7.02 4.47
N GLY A 25 -2.93 -6.40 4.21
CA GLY A 25 -1.68 -6.69 4.86
C GLY A 25 -1.72 -6.38 6.35
N LEU A 26 -2.26 -5.21 6.75
CA LEU A 26 -2.46 -4.83 8.15
C LEU A 26 -3.18 -5.94 8.94
N TYR A 27 -4.37 -6.37 8.48
CA TYR A 27 -5.12 -7.44 9.13
C TYR A 27 -4.35 -8.77 9.14
N THR A 28 -3.67 -9.09 8.03
CA THR A 28 -2.92 -10.34 7.87
C THR A 28 -1.71 -10.41 8.81
N PHE A 29 -0.95 -9.33 8.96
CA PHE A 29 0.19 -9.25 9.88
C PHE A 29 -0.27 -9.15 11.34
N ALA A 30 -1.31 -8.36 11.63
CA ALA A 30 -1.92 -8.29 12.95
C ALA A 30 -2.58 -9.60 13.40
N GLY A 31 -2.81 -10.56 12.48
CA GLY A 31 -3.43 -11.85 12.79
C GLY A 31 -4.91 -11.74 13.14
N ARG A 32 -5.56 -10.67 12.69
CA ARG A 32 -6.98 -10.41 12.92
C ARG A 32 -7.80 -10.81 11.70
N ARG A 33 -9.05 -11.21 11.94
CA ARG A 33 -10.02 -11.42 10.85
C ARG A 33 -10.42 -10.06 10.28
N VAL A 34 -10.56 -10.00 8.95
CA VAL A 34 -10.99 -8.79 8.26
C VAL A 34 -12.45 -8.52 8.59
N SER A 35 -12.72 -7.35 9.19
CA SER A 35 -14.08 -6.84 9.36
C SER A 35 -14.43 -5.99 8.14
N ALA A 36 -15.41 -6.40 7.33
CA ALA A 36 -15.77 -5.70 6.09
C ALA A 36 -16.14 -4.23 6.34
N LYS A 37 -16.90 -3.95 7.41
CA LYS A 37 -17.28 -2.58 7.79
C LYS A 37 -16.06 -1.71 8.07
N ASN A 38 -15.17 -2.17 8.96
CA ASN A 38 -13.98 -1.40 9.34
C ASN A 38 -12.99 -1.30 8.18
N TYR A 39 -12.89 -2.34 7.36
CA TYR A 39 -12.03 -2.37 6.17
C TYR A 39 -12.45 -1.30 5.16
N CYS A 40 -13.75 -1.17 4.86
CA CYS A 40 -14.25 -0.13 3.96
C CYS A 40 -14.09 1.28 4.53
N ILE A 41 -14.40 1.49 5.82
CA ILE A 41 -14.26 2.81 6.46
C ILE A 41 -12.80 3.26 6.48
N CYS A 42 -11.89 2.40 6.95
CA CYS A 42 -10.47 2.71 6.98
C CYS A 42 -9.89 2.89 5.58
N GLY A 43 -10.29 2.04 4.62
CA GLY A 43 -9.87 2.15 3.23
C GLY A 43 -10.30 3.49 2.62
N ALA A 44 -11.55 3.90 2.81
CA ALA A 44 -12.05 5.20 2.31
C ALA A 44 -11.25 6.38 2.90
N ILE A 45 -11.03 6.37 4.22
CA ILE A 45 -10.24 7.42 4.89
C ILE A 45 -8.81 7.45 4.34
N LEU A 46 -8.17 6.29 4.22
CA LEU A 46 -6.77 6.21 3.78
C LEU A 46 -6.58 6.59 2.30
N VAL A 47 -7.55 6.30 1.43
CA VAL A 47 -7.56 6.82 0.04
C VAL A 47 -7.66 8.34 0.03
N LEU A 48 -8.59 8.92 0.79
CA LEU A 48 -8.75 10.38 0.87
C LEU A 48 -7.48 11.05 1.41
N THR A 49 -6.87 10.46 2.44
CA THR A 49 -5.58 10.90 2.97
C THR A 49 -4.48 10.81 1.93
N THR A 50 -4.40 9.72 1.17
CA THR A 50 -3.35 9.51 0.17
C THR A 50 -3.44 10.56 -0.92
N ILE A 51 -4.64 10.81 -1.44
CA ILE A 51 -4.88 11.87 -2.44
C ILE A 51 -4.52 13.24 -1.85
N GLY A 52 -5.02 13.56 -0.65
CA GLY A 52 -4.73 14.82 0.02
C GLY A 52 -3.24 15.04 0.22
N SER A 53 -2.53 14.05 0.75
CA SER A 53 -1.08 14.10 1.00
C SER A 53 -0.24 14.30 -0.26
N ARG A 54 -0.71 13.80 -1.42
CA ARG A 54 -0.06 14.00 -2.72
C ARG A 54 -0.38 15.34 -3.37
N MET A 55 -1.46 16.01 -2.94
CA MET A 55 -1.75 17.39 -3.33
C MET A 55 -0.92 18.40 -2.53
N LEU A 56 -0.39 18.01 -1.37
CA LEU A 56 0.57 18.84 -0.66
C LEU A 56 1.91 18.84 -1.44
N PRO A 57 2.58 19.99 -1.60
CA PRO A 57 3.88 20.11 -2.27
C PRO A 57 5.01 19.59 -1.37
N LEU A 58 4.89 18.35 -0.91
CA LEU A 58 5.86 17.67 -0.06
C LEU A 58 6.76 16.77 -0.91
N ALA A 59 7.98 16.53 -0.43
CA ALA A 59 8.83 15.52 -1.03
C ALA A 59 8.15 14.13 -0.97
N ASN A 60 8.35 13.31 -2.00
CA ASN A 60 7.66 12.01 -2.15
C ASN A 60 7.83 11.06 -0.94
N GLY A 61 8.88 11.19 -0.14
CA GLY A 61 9.04 10.36 1.08
C GLY A 61 8.08 10.73 2.22
N VAL A 62 7.67 12.01 2.31
CA VAL A 62 6.91 12.53 3.45
C VAL A 62 5.47 12.02 3.45
N TYR A 63 4.85 11.90 2.26
CA TYR A 63 3.48 11.39 2.16
C TYR A 63 3.39 9.93 2.62
N VAL A 64 4.42 9.12 2.40
CA VAL A 64 4.45 7.71 2.83
C VAL A 64 4.45 7.63 4.36
N ILE A 65 5.25 8.46 5.02
CA ILE A 65 5.31 8.53 6.48
C ILE A 65 3.95 8.97 7.04
N LEU A 66 3.34 9.99 6.44
CA LEU A 66 2.02 10.47 6.84
C LEU A 66 0.95 9.37 6.71
N ASN A 67 0.95 8.63 5.60
CA ASN A 67 0.07 7.50 5.37
C ASN A 67 0.26 6.38 6.41
N VAL A 68 1.50 6.09 6.80
CA VAL A 68 1.79 5.10 7.86
C VAL A 68 1.22 5.54 9.19
N ILE A 69 1.42 6.81 9.58
CA ILE A 69 0.87 7.34 10.83
C ILE A 69 -0.65 7.19 10.84
N ILE A 70 -1.31 7.54 9.75
CA ILE A 70 -2.77 7.46 9.64
C ILE A 70 -3.23 5.99 9.62
N LEU A 71 -2.50 5.09 8.97
CA LEU A 71 -2.77 3.65 9.01
C LEU A 71 -2.69 3.10 10.44
N ILE A 72 -1.69 3.51 11.23
CA ILE A 72 -1.56 3.12 12.65
C ILE A 72 -2.74 3.65 13.47
N LEU A 73 -3.09 4.93 13.30
CA LEU A 73 -4.22 5.54 14.01
C LEU A 73 -5.54 4.83 13.69
N LEU A 74 -5.79 4.50 12.43
CA LEU A 74 -6.97 3.74 11.99
C LEU A 74 -6.96 2.31 12.54
N ALA A 75 -5.79 1.66 12.55
CA ALA A 75 -5.63 0.31 13.09
C ALA A 75 -6.00 0.24 14.58
N VAL A 76 -5.57 1.22 15.38
CA VAL A 76 -5.87 1.29 16.82
C VAL A 76 -7.32 1.69 17.08
N ASN A 77 -7.77 2.80 16.49
CA ASN A 77 -9.03 3.41 16.86
C ASN A 77 -10.25 2.70 16.24
N VAL A 78 -10.13 2.30 14.97
CA VAL A 78 -11.25 1.74 14.20
C VAL A 78 -11.15 0.21 14.13
N CYS A 79 -9.97 -0.33 13.79
CA CYS A 79 -9.78 -1.78 13.68
C CYS A 79 -9.61 -2.48 15.05
N LYS A 80 -9.45 -1.72 16.13
CA LYS A 80 -9.25 -2.22 17.51
C LYS A 80 -8.08 -3.20 17.62
N ILE A 81 -7.03 -2.95 16.84
CA ILE A 81 -5.76 -3.67 16.95
C ILE A 81 -4.97 -3.04 18.10
N GLU A 82 -4.38 -3.87 18.96
CA GLU A 82 -3.53 -3.39 20.05
C GLU A 82 -2.39 -2.52 19.50
N VAL A 83 -2.01 -1.45 20.22
CA VAL A 83 -1.06 -0.43 19.77
C VAL A 83 0.22 -1.03 19.19
N LEU A 84 0.87 -1.95 19.93
CA LEU A 84 2.11 -2.56 19.46
C LEU A 84 1.89 -3.42 18.20
N GLY A 85 0.76 -4.13 18.13
CA GLY A 85 0.36 -4.90 16.95
C GLY A 85 0.08 -4.00 15.74
N ALA A 86 -0.58 -2.86 15.95
CA ALA A 86 -0.90 -1.88 14.93
C ALA A 86 0.36 -1.23 14.35
N ILE A 87 1.31 -0.82 15.21
CA ILE A 87 2.60 -0.27 14.79
C ILE A 87 3.37 -1.30 13.97
N LYS A 88 3.57 -2.51 14.51
CA LYS A 88 4.35 -3.57 13.83
C LYS A 88 3.73 -3.95 12.47
N SER A 89 2.42 -4.17 12.43
CA SER A 89 1.74 -4.58 11.19
C SER A 89 1.71 -3.48 10.13
N SER A 90 1.46 -2.23 10.52
CA SER A 90 1.46 -1.07 9.60
C SER A 90 2.85 -0.82 9.02
N LEU A 91 3.89 -0.84 9.86
CA LEU A 91 5.27 -0.69 9.37
C LEU A 91 5.67 -1.83 8.43
N MET A 92 5.33 -3.07 8.79
CA MET A 92 5.70 -4.25 7.99
C MET A 92 5.05 -4.24 6.61
N VAL A 93 3.76 -3.89 6.51
CA VAL A 93 3.08 -3.80 5.20
C VAL A 93 3.59 -2.63 4.36
N THR A 94 3.86 -1.47 4.97
CA THR A 94 4.41 -0.32 4.23
C THR A 94 5.83 -0.60 3.76
N LEU A 95 6.68 -1.24 4.57
CA LEU A 95 8.03 -1.62 4.15
C LEU A 95 8.00 -2.57 2.95
N LEU A 96 7.07 -3.54 2.91
CA LEU A 96 6.90 -4.40 1.75
C LEU A 96 6.46 -3.63 0.50
N LEU A 97 5.59 -2.62 0.65
CA LEU A 97 5.20 -1.76 -0.45
C LEU A 97 6.40 -0.97 -0.99
N ILE A 98 7.17 -0.31 -0.11
CA ILE A 98 8.37 0.47 -0.50
C ILE A 98 9.41 -0.42 -1.17
N LEU A 99 9.63 -1.64 -0.66
CA LEU A 99 10.52 -2.61 -1.29
C LEU A 99 10.03 -3.02 -2.68
N GLY A 100 8.72 -3.26 -2.82
CA GLY A 100 8.10 -3.56 -4.11
C GLY A 100 8.27 -2.41 -5.11
N GLU A 101 8.05 -1.17 -4.68
CA GLU A 101 8.28 0.01 -5.51
C GLU A 101 9.75 0.14 -5.90
N GLY A 102 10.68 -0.02 -4.96
CA GLY A 102 12.12 0.05 -5.21
C GLY A 102 12.60 -1.00 -6.22
N ILE A 103 12.18 -2.26 -6.04
CA ILE A 103 12.47 -3.35 -7.00
C ILE A 103 11.90 -3.00 -8.37
N ASN A 104 10.66 -2.50 -8.42
CA ASN A 104 10.02 -2.12 -9.67
C ASN A 104 10.77 -1.00 -10.40
N VAL A 105 11.26 0.02 -9.70
CA VAL A 105 12.10 1.07 -10.31
C VAL A 105 13.40 0.50 -10.89
N VAL A 106 14.07 -0.40 -10.17
CA VAL A 106 15.29 -1.06 -10.65
C VAL A 106 15.00 -1.90 -11.90
N LEU A 107 13.90 -2.65 -11.92
CA LEU A 107 13.48 -3.43 -13.09
C LEU A 107 13.19 -2.53 -14.30
N LEU A 108 12.50 -1.40 -14.10
CA LEU A 108 12.25 -0.44 -15.17
C LEU A 108 13.55 0.14 -15.73
N GLN A 109 14.53 0.46 -14.87
CA GLN A 109 15.86 0.93 -15.30
C GLN A 109 16.61 -0.10 -16.12
N LEU A 110 16.54 -1.38 -15.75
CA LEU A 110 17.19 -2.46 -16.49
C LEU A 110 16.55 -2.69 -17.88
N LEU A 111 15.22 -2.62 -17.96
CA LEU A 111 14.47 -2.91 -19.18
C LEU A 111 14.42 -1.72 -20.16
N PHE A 112 14.21 -0.51 -19.65
CA PHE A 112 13.91 0.68 -20.45
C PHE A 112 15.03 1.73 -20.46
N LYS A 113 16.06 1.57 -19.62
CA LYS A 113 17.26 2.45 -19.56
C LYS A 113 16.89 3.94 -19.60
N ASP A 114 17.25 4.63 -20.67
CA ASP A 114 17.08 6.09 -20.83
C ASP A 114 15.61 6.52 -20.96
N GLN A 115 14.71 5.61 -21.32
CA GLN A 115 13.28 5.91 -21.46
C GLN A 115 12.56 6.00 -20.11
N VAL A 116 13.20 5.59 -19.02
CA VAL A 116 12.61 5.63 -17.68
C VAL A 116 12.25 7.06 -17.25
N LEU A 117 13.06 8.05 -17.59
CA LEU A 117 12.75 9.46 -17.32
C LEU A 117 11.48 9.92 -18.05
N ALA A 118 11.25 9.44 -19.27
CA ALA A 118 10.03 9.73 -20.02
C ALA A 118 8.80 9.06 -19.38
N ILE A 119 8.94 7.82 -18.90
CA ILE A 119 7.88 7.10 -18.17
C ILE A 119 7.51 7.82 -16.87
N PHE A 120 8.49 8.34 -16.13
CA PHE A 120 8.24 9.10 -14.90
C PHE A 120 7.71 10.52 -15.15
N GLY A 121 7.96 11.08 -16.33
CA GLY A 121 7.46 12.39 -16.74
C GLY A 121 5.97 12.41 -17.05
N ASP A 122 5.39 11.26 -17.42
CA ASP A 122 3.96 11.12 -17.69
C ASP A 122 3.24 10.43 -16.50
N PRO A 123 2.28 11.11 -15.85
CA PRO A 123 1.53 10.56 -14.72
C PRO A 123 0.78 9.25 -15.02
N VAL A 124 0.32 9.06 -16.27
CA VAL A 124 -0.43 7.86 -16.68
C VAL A 124 0.52 6.67 -16.78
N TYR A 125 1.63 6.83 -17.50
CA TYR A 125 2.63 5.77 -17.62
C TYR A 125 3.26 5.44 -16.27
N LYS A 126 3.52 6.44 -15.42
CA LYS A 126 3.97 6.23 -14.04
C LYS A 126 3.00 5.40 -13.22
N SER A 127 1.69 5.59 -13.39
CA SER A 127 0.66 4.84 -12.67
C SER A 127 0.63 3.37 -13.10
N ILE A 128 0.70 3.12 -14.41
CA ILE A 128 0.77 1.76 -14.99
C ILE A 128 2.06 1.07 -14.56
N ALA A 129 3.17 1.78 -14.62
CA ALA A 129 4.47 1.28 -14.22
C ALA A 129 4.52 0.90 -12.74
N GLY A 130 3.63 1.43 -11.88
CA GLY A 130 3.53 1.06 -10.46
C GLY A 130 2.76 -0.24 -10.18
N VAL A 131 2.02 -0.78 -11.16
CA VAL A 131 1.20 -2.00 -10.98
C VAL A 131 2.02 -3.24 -10.55
N PRO A 132 3.22 -3.51 -11.08
CA PRO A 132 4.01 -4.68 -10.65
C PRO A 132 4.36 -4.65 -9.16
N ALA A 133 4.59 -3.47 -8.58
CA ALA A 133 4.82 -3.33 -7.14
C ALA A 133 3.60 -3.72 -6.30
N LEU A 134 2.38 -3.39 -6.77
CA LEU A 134 1.13 -3.81 -6.13
C LEU A 134 0.93 -5.33 -6.21
N VAL A 135 1.28 -5.93 -7.36
CA VAL A 135 1.25 -7.40 -7.52
C VAL A 135 2.23 -8.06 -6.55
N PHE A 136 3.45 -7.53 -6.43
CA PHE A 136 4.44 -8.01 -5.47
C PHE A 136 3.91 -7.96 -4.03
N LEU A 137 3.30 -6.84 -3.63
CA LEU A 137 2.71 -6.69 -2.30
C LEU A 137 1.58 -7.70 -2.07
N ALA A 138 0.67 -7.84 -3.03
CA ALA A 138 -0.45 -8.78 -2.96
C ALA A 138 0.02 -10.23 -2.79
N LEU A 139 1.02 -10.64 -3.57
CA LEU A 139 1.63 -11.97 -3.46
C LEU A 139 2.31 -12.18 -2.11
N SER A 140 3.05 -11.19 -1.62
CA SER A 140 3.70 -11.24 -0.32
C SER A 140 2.70 -11.44 0.82
N ILE A 141 1.60 -10.68 0.81
CA ILE A 141 0.51 -10.81 1.79
C ILE A 141 -0.15 -12.19 1.68
N ALA A 142 -0.41 -12.68 0.46
CA ALA A 142 -1.03 -13.97 0.23
C ALA A 142 -0.17 -15.13 0.77
N ILE A 143 1.14 -15.11 0.53
CA ILE A 143 2.09 -16.11 1.04
C ILE A 143 2.07 -16.15 2.57
N VAL A 144 2.16 -14.98 3.23
CA VAL A 144 2.12 -14.89 4.69
C VAL A 144 0.80 -15.45 5.24
N ARG A 145 -0.32 -15.13 4.58
CA ARG A 145 -1.65 -15.62 4.97
C ARG A 145 -1.75 -17.15 4.86
N LEU A 146 -1.23 -17.74 3.79
CA LEU A 146 -1.22 -19.20 3.60
C LEU A 146 -0.34 -19.90 4.64
N TYR A 147 0.84 -19.36 4.92
CA TYR A 147 1.75 -19.90 5.93
C TYR A 147 1.11 -19.90 7.33
N ARG A 148 0.42 -18.81 7.70
CA ARG A 148 -0.31 -18.73 8.99
C ARG A 148 -1.48 -19.71 9.07
N ARG A 149 -2.21 -19.94 7.98
CA ARG A 149 -3.30 -20.94 7.96
C ARG A 149 -2.77 -22.34 8.24
N ARG A 150 -1.63 -22.73 7.64
CA ARG A 150 -1.01 -24.04 7.87
C ARG A 150 -0.56 -24.25 9.31
N LYS A 151 0.01 -23.22 9.95
CA LYS A 151 0.46 -23.32 11.34
C LYS A 151 -0.69 -23.51 12.32
N ASN A 152 -1.86 -22.92 12.05
CA ASN A 152 -3.05 -23.07 12.91
C ASN A 152 -3.76 -24.43 12.73
N THR A 153 -3.43 -25.21 11.69
CA THR A 153 -4.00 -26.54 11.42
C THR A 153 -3.05 -27.69 11.78
N ALA A 154 -1.81 -27.40 12.20
CA ALA A 154 -0.90 -28.43 12.69
C ALA A 154 -1.25 -28.75 14.15
N PRO A 155 -1.48 -30.03 14.54
CA PRO A 155 -1.68 -30.39 15.94
C PRO A 155 -0.40 -30.02 16.70
N THR A 156 -0.55 -29.30 17.81
CA THR A 156 0.53 -29.07 18.77
C THR A 156 1.01 -30.42 19.31
N PRO A 157 2.34 -30.65 19.42
CA PRO A 157 2.89 -31.89 19.97
C PRO A 157 2.50 -32.08 21.44
#